data_AF-A0A7V2F121-F1
#
_entry.id   AF-A0A7V2F121-F1
#
_cell.length_a   1.000
_cell.length_b   1.000
_cell.length_c   1.000
_cell.angle_alpha   90.00
_cell.angle_beta   90.00
_cell.angle_gamma   90.00
#
_symmetry.space_group_name_H-M   'P 1'
#
loop_
_entity.id
_entity.type
_entity.pdbx_description
1 polymer ?
#
loop_
_entity_poly.entity_id
_entity_poly.type
_entity_poly.pdbx_seq_one_letter_code
_entity_poly.pdbx_strand_id
1 'polypeptide(L)'
;MTLFLFILAAIAIYYIFIYKDGGKSRGVLNNKKKCPNCKNPVEESFNVCPVCKETLKKKCEICGEKVSAEWKYCPYCEKPINRSEAK
;
A
#
# COMPACT_ATOMS: atom_id res chain seq x y z
N MET A 1 5.62 21.66 40.86
CA MET A 1 5.59 22.47 39.63
C MET A 1 6.38 21.81 38.49
N THR A 2 7.65 21.46 38.71
CA THR A 2 8.47 20.70 37.73
C THR A 2 7.84 19.36 37.31
N LEU A 3 7.30 18.58 38.26
CA LEU A 3 6.62 17.31 37.99
C LEU A 3 5.41 17.46 37.05
N PHE A 4 4.61 18.52 37.24
CA PHE A 4 3.45 18.80 36.41
C PHE A 4 3.87 19.16 34.97
N LEU A 5 4.97 19.91 34.82
CA LEU A 5 5.54 20.24 33.51
C LEU A 5 6.08 19.00 32.78
N PHE A 6 6.73 18.07 33.49
CA PHE A 6 7.19 16.81 32.89
C PHE A 6 6.01 15.92 32.46
N ILE A 7 4.94 15.85 33.26
CA ILE A 7 3.73 15.10 32.93
C ILE A 7 3.06 15.69 31.68
N LEU A 8 2.90 17.01 31.61
CA LEU A 8 2.33 17.69 30.44
C LEU A 8 3.21 17.50 29.19
N ALA A 9 4.54 17.57 29.33
CA ALA A 9 5.46 17.33 28.23
C ALA A 9 5.37 15.89 27.72
N ALA A 10 5.31 14.90 28.61
CA ALA A 10 5.17 13.48 28.23
C ALA A 10 3.84 13.21 27.51
N ILE A 11 2.75 13.79 28.00
CA ILE A 11 1.43 13.71 27.38
C ILE A 11 1.45 14.36 25.99
N ALA A 12 2.04 15.56 25.87
CA ALA A 12 2.18 16.24 24.60
C ALA A 12 3.03 15.43 23.61
N ILE A 13 4.14 14.83 24.05
CA ILE A 13 5.00 13.97 23.22
C ILE A 13 4.26 12.72 22.77
N TYR A 14 3.52 12.05 23.67
CA TYR A 14 2.70 10.88 23.34
C TYR A 14 1.64 11.23 22.30
N TYR A 15 0.91 12.33 22.50
CA TYR A 15 -0.06 12.82 21.53
C TYR A 15 0.63 13.19 20.21
N ILE A 16 1.75 13.89 20.22
CA ILE A 16 2.51 14.22 19.00
C ILE A 16 2.94 12.95 18.27
N PHE A 17 3.37 11.89 18.98
CA PHE A 17 3.77 10.63 18.36
C PHE A 17 2.56 9.95 17.69
N ILE A 18 1.44 9.82 18.40
CA ILE A 18 0.19 9.25 17.85
C ILE A 18 -0.36 10.10 16.68
N TYR A 19 -0.38 11.42 16.81
CA TYR A 19 -0.87 12.32 15.77
C TYR A 19 0.09 12.41 14.57
N LYS A 20 1.40 12.20 14.77
CA LYS A 20 2.39 12.18 13.69
C LYS A 20 2.41 10.85 12.93
N ASP A 21 2.06 9.74 13.57
CA ASP A 21 1.90 8.43 12.91
C ASP A 21 0.55 8.28 12.16
N GLY A 22 -0.44 9.14 12.43
CA GLY A 22 -1.75 9.12 11.77
C GLY A 22 -1.80 9.58 10.30
N GLY A 23 -0.67 9.97 9.70
CA GLY A 23 -0.65 10.72 8.43
C GLY A 23 -0.24 9.96 7.17
N LYS A 24 0.23 8.70 7.24
CA LYS A 24 0.71 7.97 6.05
C LYS A 24 -0.30 6.94 5.58
N SER A 25 -1.38 7.41 4.95
CA SER A 25 -2.21 6.75 3.92
C SER A 25 -3.67 7.10 4.11
N ARG A 26 -4.21 7.97 3.24
CA ARG A 26 -5.56 7.87 2.67
C ARG A 26 -5.78 8.96 1.63
N GLY A 27 -5.00 8.88 0.55
CA GLY A 27 -5.49 9.35 -0.74
C GLY A 27 -6.42 8.28 -1.31
N VAL A 28 -7.66 8.21 -0.84
CA VAL A 28 -8.70 7.43 -1.53
C VAL A 28 -9.16 8.27 -2.72
N LEU A 29 -8.33 8.31 -3.77
CA LEU A 29 -8.87 8.53 -5.09
C LEU A 29 -9.61 7.26 -5.43
N ASN A 30 -10.91 7.35 -5.68
CA ASN A 30 -11.72 6.32 -6.31
C ASN A 30 -11.20 6.05 -7.74
N ASN A 31 -9.95 5.62 -7.85
CA ASN A 31 -9.39 5.07 -9.07
C ASN A 31 -9.98 3.67 -9.17
N LYS A 32 -11.12 3.59 -9.86
CA LYS A 32 -11.62 2.32 -10.41
C LYS A 32 -10.52 1.75 -11.30
N LYS A 33 -9.63 0.94 -10.72
CA LYS A 33 -8.62 0.22 -11.48
C LYS A 33 -9.36 -0.69 -12.45
N LYS A 34 -8.84 -0.77 -13.66
CA LYS A 34 -9.37 -1.68 -14.68
C LYS A 34 -8.35 -2.77 -14.88
N CYS A 35 -8.83 -3.99 -15.10
CA CYS A 35 -7.95 -5.10 -15.44
C CYS A 35 -7.15 -4.74 -16.71
N PRO A 36 -5.82 -4.94 -16.75
CA PRO A 36 -5.01 -4.60 -17.93
C PRO A 36 -5.34 -5.49 -19.12
N ASN A 37 -5.84 -6.69 -18.85
CA ASN A 37 -6.15 -7.70 -19.85
C ASN A 37 -7.56 -7.50 -20.41
N CYS A 38 -8.61 -7.56 -19.57
CA CYS A 38 -10.01 -7.50 -20.03
C CYS A 38 -10.74 -6.16 -19.81
N LYS A 39 -10.07 -5.15 -19.23
CA LYS A 39 -10.61 -3.81 -18.94
C LYS A 39 -11.83 -3.75 -17.99
N ASN A 40 -12.25 -4.87 -17.41
CA ASN A 40 -13.30 -4.88 -16.40
C ASN A 40 -12.88 -4.10 -15.15
N PRO A 41 -13.83 -3.46 -14.45
CA PRO A 41 -13.56 -2.79 -13.19
C PRO A 41 -13.11 -3.82 -12.15
N VAL A 42 -11.99 -3.53 -11.49
CA VAL A 42 -11.42 -4.37 -10.45
C VAL A 42 -11.13 -3.52 -9.22
N GLU A 43 -11.41 -4.07 -8.05
CA GLU A 43 -11.06 -3.39 -6.81
C GLU A 43 -9.57 -3.51 -6.53
N GLU A 44 -9.05 -2.54 -5.79
CA GLU A 44 -7.65 -2.56 -5.40
C GLU A 44 -7.36 -3.72 -4.44
N SER A 45 -8.33 -4.25 -3.70
CA SER A 45 -8.16 -5.42 -2.82
C SER A 45 -7.95 -6.74 -3.58
N PHE A 46 -8.29 -6.81 -4.87
CA PHE A 46 -8.31 -8.05 -5.63
C PHE A 46 -6.90 -8.51 -6.00
N ASN A 47 -6.61 -9.79 -5.75
CA ASN A 47 -5.36 -10.42 -6.19
C ASN A 47 -5.44 -10.91 -7.64
N VAL A 48 -6.63 -11.30 -8.08
CA VAL A 48 -6.90 -11.88 -9.40
C VAL A 48 -8.19 -11.27 -9.96
N CYS A 49 -8.25 -11.04 -11.27
CA CYS A 49 -9.44 -10.57 -11.95
C CYS A 49 -10.51 -11.69 -11.96
N PRO A 50 -11.72 -11.45 -11.43
CA PRO A 50 -12.77 -12.48 -11.40
C PRO A 50 -13.32 -12.83 -12.79
N VAL A 51 -13.12 -11.96 -13.79
CA VAL A 51 -13.66 -12.15 -15.14
C VAL A 51 -12.70 -12.92 -16.05
N CYS A 52 -11.40 -12.60 -16.03
CA CYS A 52 -10.42 -13.21 -16.95
C CYS A 52 -9.31 -14.00 -16.25
N LYS A 53 -9.31 -14.07 -14.91
CA LYS A 53 -8.27 -14.74 -14.10
C LYS A 53 -6.86 -14.14 -14.18
N GLU A 54 -6.73 -12.92 -14.73
CA GLU A 54 -5.47 -12.18 -14.73
C GLU A 54 -4.99 -11.87 -13.31
N THR A 55 -3.70 -12.01 -13.03
CA THR A 55 -3.16 -11.68 -11.71
C THR A 55 -2.93 -10.17 -11.60
N LEU A 56 -3.64 -9.51 -10.69
CA LEU A 56 -3.61 -8.06 -10.52
C LEU A 56 -2.57 -7.60 -9.48
N LYS A 57 -2.31 -8.43 -8.47
CA LYS A 57 -1.35 -8.15 -7.40
C LYS A 57 -0.42 -9.32 -7.18
N LYS A 58 0.85 -9.02 -6.92
CA LYS A 58 1.88 -10.00 -6.58
C LYS A 58 2.66 -9.53 -5.37
N LYS A 59 3.19 -10.49 -4.62
CA LYS A 59 4.14 -10.21 -3.55
C LYS A 59 5.50 -9.96 -4.18
N CYS A 60 6.18 -8.89 -3.81
CA CYS A 60 7.57 -8.71 -4.20
C CYS A 60 8.42 -9.78 -3.52
N GLU A 61 9.18 -10.56 -4.29
CA GLU A 61 10.03 -11.64 -3.74
C GLU A 61 11.22 -11.10 -2.94
N ILE A 62 11.58 -9.82 -3.13
CA ILE A 62 12.72 -9.18 -2.47
C ILE A 62 12.34 -8.63 -1.09
N CYS A 63 11.30 -7.80 -1.00
CA CYS A 63 10.90 -7.16 0.26
C CYS A 63 9.65 -7.76 0.91
N GLY A 64 8.90 -8.57 0.17
CA GLY A 64 7.68 -9.20 0.65
C GLY A 64 6.42 -8.32 0.59
N GLU A 65 6.51 -7.09 0.08
CA GLU A 65 5.37 -6.17 0.02
C GLU A 65 4.40 -6.54 -1.11
N LYS A 66 3.10 -6.28 -0.93
CA LYS A 66 2.08 -6.51 -1.98
C LYS A 66 2.07 -5.34 -2.96
N VAL A 67 2.42 -5.62 -4.21
CA VAL A 67 2.54 -4.63 -5.28
C VAL A 67 1.64 -4.99 -6.46
N SER A 68 1.33 -4.01 -7.30
CA SER A 68 0.59 -4.25 -8.56
C SER A 68 1.42 -5.10 -9.51
N ALA A 69 0.81 -6.12 -10.11
CA ALA A 69 1.47 -6.96 -11.11
C ALA A 69 1.80 -6.19 -12.41
N GLU A 70 1.14 -5.07 -12.64
CA GLU A 70 1.42 -4.19 -13.79
C GLU A 70 2.72 -3.40 -13.62
N TRP A 71 3.24 -3.27 -12.41
CA TRP A 71 4.44 -2.48 -12.17
C TRP A 71 5.68 -3.24 -12.61
N LYS A 72 6.61 -2.53 -13.24
CA LYS A 72 7.92 -3.09 -13.64
C LYS A 72 8.90 -3.16 -12.47
N TYR A 73 8.76 -2.23 -11.51
CA TYR A 73 9.63 -2.09 -10.34
C TYR A 73 8.81 -1.95 -9.06
N CYS A 74 9.33 -2.47 -7.96
CA CYS A 74 8.74 -2.31 -6.63
C CYS A 74 9.05 -0.91 -6.09
N PRO A 75 8.07 -0.08 -5.70
CA PRO A 75 8.34 1.26 -5.17
C PRO A 75 8.91 1.26 -3.75
N TYR A 76 8.95 0.10 -3.10
CA TYR A 76 9.44 -0.03 -1.73
C TYR A 76 10.90 -0.46 -1.68
N CYS A 77 11.37 -1.28 -2.63
CA CYS A 77 12.73 -1.81 -2.65
C CYS A 77 13.47 -1.56 -3.98
N GLU A 78 12.83 -0.90 -4.94
CA GLU A 78 13.38 -0.49 -6.24
C GLU A 78 13.85 -1.65 -7.13
N LYS A 79 13.56 -2.90 -6.75
CA LYS A 79 13.89 -4.09 -7.54
C LYS A 79 12.81 -4.39 -8.58
N PRO A 80 13.17 -5.04 -9.69
CA PRO A 80 12.21 -5.46 -10.71
C PRO A 80 11.19 -6.45 -10.14
N ILE A 81 9.94 -6.33 -10.59
CA ILE A 81 8.86 -7.28 -10.28
C ILE A 81 8.80 -8.27 -11.42
N ASN A 82 9.09 -9.54 -11.16
CA ASN A 82 8.96 -10.60 -12.17
C ASN A 82 7.48 -10.78 -12.52
N ARG A 83 7.08 -10.32 -13.70
CA ARG A 83 5.79 -10.68 -14.28
C ARG A 83 5.86 -12.14 -14.68
N SER A 84 5.31 -13.05 -13.87
CA SER A 84 4.95 -14.37 -14.39
C SER A 84 3.98 -14.16 -15.56
N GLU A 85 4.47 -14.44 -16.76
CA GLU A 85 3.80 -14.30 -18.05
C GLU A 85 2.57 -15.19 -18.07
N ALA A 86 1.39 -14.57 -18.11
CA ALA A 86 0.17 -15.26 -18.54
C ALA A 86 0.23 -15.35 -20.06
N LYS A 87 0.56 -16.56 -20.53
CA LYS A 87 0.49 -16.99 -21.93
C LYS A 87 -0.96 -17.04 -22.41
#